data_AF-A0A0L0NFS5-F1
#
_entry.id   AF-A0A0L0NFS5-F1
#
_cell.length_a   1.000
_cell.length_b   1.000
_cell.length_c   1.000
_cell.angle_alpha   90.00
_cell.angle_beta   90.00
_cell.angle_gamma   90.00
#
_symmetry.space_group_name_H-M   'P 1'
#
loop_
_entity.id
_entity.type
_entity.pdbx_description
1 polymer ?
#
loop_
_entity_poly.entity_id
_entity_poly.type
_entity_poly.pdbx_seq_one_letter_code
_entity_poly.pdbx_strand_id
1 'polypeptide(L)'
;MLPWILAPFEDPKIGGVGTCQKVRRERTGPWSTRIWNWLGAAYIERRNFEISATHNIDGGTSCMSGRTGAYRSEILSSHDFLHGFRNEKWRKWILNADDDNFVIRWMVSHQWKTWIQYYRECELETTLENGHKFLQQLWCTYALHIATYTSLAFAIDPLLLASCCWATGDWETQNRKYAFWAQLVFMSGFTKVVKLMGLFLRNPGDIIFLPVSIAFGYMHGFIKAYALFTLSMKGRQTYGRRSDEGTWEKQEYAVYDSGTFLPPTLATEALIIEMASSAGDDDGEFDVTDDPFNYGSMSITSSVYACTYERGRRYNCFKDGQYPIPNDDQEQDREDIKHAMHMELTDGALFNSPIGDNPQSIMDIGTGTVGDKYPSARVCGIDLTSIQPLWVPPNVEFLVDDCEQDWLARNADLVHFRFMAVILKDIGLVLSHA
;
A
#
# COMPACT_ATOMS: atom_id res chain seq x y z
N MET A 1 -14.05 -7.40 -12.10
CA MET A 1 -13.12 -6.31 -12.50
C MET A 1 -12.23 -6.73 -13.67
N LEU A 2 -11.58 -7.89 -13.60
CA LEU A 2 -10.54 -8.33 -14.54
C LEU A 2 -10.84 -8.17 -16.04
N PRO A 3 -12.03 -8.52 -16.59
CA PRO A 3 -12.29 -8.35 -18.03
C PRO A 3 -12.08 -6.92 -18.54
N TRP A 4 -12.40 -5.91 -17.71
CA TRP A 4 -12.27 -4.50 -18.08
C TRP A 4 -10.84 -3.98 -17.97
N ILE A 5 -10.02 -4.46 -17.02
CA ILE A 5 -8.59 -4.08 -16.95
C ILE A 5 -7.75 -4.84 -17.98
N LEU A 6 -8.20 -6.01 -18.43
CA LEU A 6 -7.52 -6.84 -19.43
C LEU A 6 -7.81 -6.43 -20.88
N ALA A 7 -9.01 -5.94 -21.19
CA ALA A 7 -9.40 -5.57 -22.56
C ALA A 7 -8.40 -4.66 -23.32
N PRO A 8 -7.74 -3.64 -22.72
CA PRO A 8 -6.77 -2.82 -23.46
C PRO A 8 -5.51 -3.58 -23.90
N PHE A 9 -5.19 -4.74 -23.30
CA PHE A 9 -4.06 -5.57 -23.72
C PHE A 9 -4.33 -6.37 -25.02
N GLU A 10 -5.52 -6.23 -25.63
CA GLU A 10 -5.76 -6.65 -27.02
C GLU A 10 -4.84 -5.92 -28.02
N ASP A 11 -4.42 -4.68 -27.72
CA ASP A 11 -3.33 -4.04 -28.45
C ASP A 11 -1.98 -4.54 -27.87
N PRO A 12 -1.15 -5.25 -28.67
CA PRO A 12 0.15 -5.75 -28.21
C PRO A 12 1.10 -4.64 -27.75
N LYS A 13 0.88 -3.37 -28.13
CA LYS A 13 1.70 -2.23 -27.70
C LYS A 13 1.33 -1.64 -26.34
N ILE A 14 0.22 -2.06 -25.73
CA ILE A 14 -0.19 -1.61 -24.39
C ILE A 14 0.63 -2.37 -23.35
N GLY A 15 1.59 -1.69 -22.72
CA GLY A 15 2.47 -2.26 -21.71
C GLY A 15 1.87 -2.30 -20.31
N GLY A 16 0.93 -1.39 -20.01
CA GLY A 16 0.23 -1.35 -18.72
C GLY A 16 -1.07 -0.55 -18.75
N VAL A 17 -1.97 -0.92 -17.83
CA VAL A 17 -3.33 -0.37 -17.69
C VAL A 17 -3.57 0.04 -16.23
N GLY A 18 -3.88 1.30 -16.00
CA GLY A 18 -4.23 1.83 -14.68
C GLY A 18 -5.74 1.97 -14.51
N THR A 19 -6.26 1.84 -13.30
CA THR A 19 -7.70 2.04 -13.00
C THR A 19 -8.00 3.41 -12.41
N CYS A 20 -9.26 3.84 -12.51
CA CYS A 20 -9.76 5.00 -11.75
C CYS A 20 -9.98 4.65 -10.26
N GLN A 21 -9.81 5.66 -9.39
CA GLN A 21 -9.94 5.51 -7.94
C GLN A 21 -11.06 6.39 -7.39
N LYS A 22 -11.58 6.05 -6.21
CA LYS A 22 -12.65 6.81 -5.54
C LYS A 22 -12.48 6.75 -4.03
N VAL A 23 -12.74 7.86 -3.35
CA VAL A 23 -12.58 7.94 -1.89
C VAL A 23 -13.89 7.56 -1.21
N ARG A 24 -13.84 6.59 -0.29
CA ARG A 24 -14.99 6.25 0.58
C ARG A 24 -15.39 7.49 1.38
N ARG A 25 -16.64 7.94 1.21
CA ARG A 25 -17.12 9.20 1.80
C ARG A 25 -17.54 9.02 3.26
N GLU A 26 -16.73 9.56 4.17
CA GLU A 26 -17.09 9.68 5.58
C GLU A 26 -18.18 10.75 5.75
N ARG A 27 -19.31 10.36 6.36
CA ARG A 27 -20.51 11.21 6.53
C ARG A 27 -20.96 11.38 7.98
N THR A 28 -20.58 10.46 8.85
CA THR A 28 -20.96 10.34 10.26
C THR A 28 -19.96 10.97 11.23
N GLY A 29 -18.68 11.06 10.84
CA GLY A 29 -17.61 11.61 11.66
C GLY A 29 -17.67 13.15 11.86
N PRO A 30 -16.80 13.68 12.73
CA PRO A 30 -16.69 15.12 13.00
C PRO A 30 -16.53 16.00 11.75
N TRP A 31 -16.92 17.27 11.85
CA TRP A 31 -16.88 18.22 10.73
C TRP A 31 -15.46 18.36 10.11
N SER A 32 -14.42 18.35 10.93
CA SER A 32 -13.02 18.33 10.49
C SER A 32 -12.67 17.07 9.69
N THR A 33 -13.05 15.90 10.17
CA THR A 33 -12.88 14.60 9.47
C THR A 33 -13.59 14.60 8.12
N ARG A 34 -14.82 15.14 8.07
CA ARG A 34 -15.62 15.27 6.84
C ARG A 34 -14.98 16.23 5.82
N ILE A 35 -14.37 17.33 6.28
CA ILE A 35 -13.57 18.24 5.44
C ILE A 35 -12.36 17.50 4.85
N TRP A 36 -11.53 16.84 5.67
CA TRP A 36 -10.33 16.15 5.18
C TRP A 36 -10.67 15.01 4.20
N ASN A 37 -11.69 14.21 4.53
CA ASN A 37 -12.19 13.17 3.63
C ASN A 37 -12.70 13.74 2.29
N TRP A 38 -13.39 14.89 2.30
CA TRP A 38 -13.83 15.54 1.07
C TRP A 38 -12.68 16.16 0.27
N LEU A 39 -11.68 16.77 0.92
CA LEU A 39 -10.48 17.26 0.25
C LEU A 39 -9.72 16.12 -0.45
N GLY A 40 -9.63 14.94 0.19
CA GLY A 40 -9.12 13.72 -0.43
C GLY A 40 -9.95 13.26 -1.62
N ALA A 41 -11.29 13.25 -1.51
CA ALA A 41 -12.18 12.91 -2.62
C ALA A 41 -12.04 13.89 -3.81
N ALA A 42 -11.94 15.19 -3.53
CA ALA A 42 -11.73 16.24 -4.54
C ALA A 42 -10.34 16.17 -5.19
N TYR A 43 -9.31 15.70 -4.47
CA TYR A 43 -7.98 15.43 -5.04
C TYR A 43 -8.02 14.25 -6.01
N ILE A 44 -8.60 13.12 -5.60
CA ILE A 44 -8.70 11.92 -6.46
C ILE A 44 -9.58 12.18 -7.69
N GLU A 45 -10.70 12.89 -7.55
CA GLU A 45 -11.55 13.27 -8.70
C GLU A 45 -10.77 14.13 -9.72
N ARG A 46 -9.96 15.09 -9.24
CA ARG A 46 -9.09 15.90 -10.11
C ARG A 46 -8.00 15.06 -10.78
N ARG A 47 -7.32 14.15 -10.06
CA ARG A 47 -6.34 13.22 -10.64
C ARG A 47 -6.96 12.38 -11.75
N ASN A 48 -8.11 11.75 -11.45
CA ASN A 48 -8.90 10.94 -12.38
C ASN A 48 -9.23 11.71 -13.67
N PHE A 49 -9.74 12.95 -13.54
CA PHE A 49 -10.06 13.80 -14.68
C PHE A 49 -8.80 14.16 -15.48
N GLU A 50 -7.72 14.58 -14.80
CA GLU A 50 -6.48 15.04 -15.44
C GLU A 50 -5.76 13.92 -16.18
N ILE A 51 -5.56 12.77 -15.54
CA ILE A 51 -4.82 11.64 -16.13
C ILE A 51 -5.58 10.99 -17.29
N SER A 52 -6.92 10.95 -17.22
CA SER A 52 -7.77 10.49 -18.33
C SER A 52 -7.72 11.49 -19.50
N ALA A 53 -7.76 12.79 -19.22
CA ALA A 53 -7.71 13.83 -20.24
C ALA A 53 -6.36 13.88 -20.97
N THR A 54 -5.22 13.83 -20.27
CA THR A 54 -3.89 13.81 -20.93
C THR A 54 -3.72 12.53 -21.74
N HIS A 55 -4.07 11.38 -21.16
CA HIS A 55 -3.99 10.09 -21.85
C HIS A 55 -4.80 10.06 -23.16
N ASN A 56 -6.00 10.65 -23.19
CA ASN A 56 -6.82 10.73 -24.41
C ASN A 56 -6.35 11.80 -25.43
N ILE A 57 -5.45 12.72 -25.06
CA ILE A 57 -4.93 13.77 -25.95
C ILE A 57 -3.67 13.29 -26.68
N ASP A 58 -2.68 12.76 -25.95
CA ASP A 58 -1.36 12.41 -26.48
C ASP A 58 -0.80 11.07 -25.96
N GLY A 59 -1.61 10.31 -25.22
CA GLY A 59 -1.18 9.11 -24.49
C GLY A 59 -0.48 9.40 -23.16
N GLY A 60 -0.31 10.68 -22.80
CA GLY A 60 0.47 11.15 -21.66
C GLY A 60 -0.08 10.69 -20.31
N THR A 61 0.70 9.84 -19.65
CA THR A 61 0.44 9.31 -18.30
C THR A 61 1.64 9.66 -17.41
N SER A 62 1.42 10.35 -16.29
CA SER A 62 2.51 10.71 -15.35
C SER A 62 2.89 9.52 -14.44
N CYS A 63 1.92 9.00 -13.71
CA CYS A 63 2.00 7.76 -12.95
C CYS A 63 0.61 7.11 -12.89
N MET A 64 0.52 5.80 -13.15
CA MET A 64 -0.69 5.03 -12.88
C MET A 64 -0.83 4.83 -11.36
N SER A 65 -1.87 4.16 -10.86
CA SER A 65 -2.00 3.99 -9.41
C SER A 65 -1.22 2.79 -8.92
N GLY A 66 -0.19 3.00 -8.08
CA GLY A 66 0.46 1.91 -7.34
C GLY A 66 -0.49 1.06 -6.48
N ARG A 67 -1.71 1.51 -6.19
CA ARG A 67 -2.73 0.67 -5.51
C ARG A 67 -3.36 -0.37 -6.44
N THR A 68 -3.49 -0.10 -7.74
CA THR A 68 -3.95 -1.05 -8.76
C THR A 68 -3.58 -0.58 -10.16
N GLY A 69 -2.85 -1.43 -10.86
CA GLY A 69 -2.63 -1.39 -12.30
C GLY A 69 -2.18 -2.77 -12.77
N ALA A 70 -2.49 -3.11 -14.01
CA ALA A 70 -1.97 -4.29 -14.68
C ALA A 70 -0.78 -3.90 -15.57
N TYR A 71 0.16 -4.81 -15.76
CA TYR A 71 1.36 -4.63 -16.59
C TYR A 71 1.68 -5.93 -17.32
N ARG A 72 2.29 -5.87 -18.51
CA ARG A 72 2.75 -7.08 -19.20
C ARG A 72 3.90 -7.73 -18.44
N SER A 73 3.82 -9.05 -18.26
CA SER A 73 4.85 -9.83 -17.58
C SER A 73 6.22 -9.72 -18.25
N GLU A 74 6.27 -9.66 -19.59
CA GLU A 74 7.51 -9.49 -20.37
C GLU A 74 8.28 -8.18 -20.07
N ILE A 75 7.57 -7.14 -19.61
CA ILE A 75 8.19 -5.88 -19.19
C ILE A 75 8.82 -6.07 -17.82
N LEU A 76 8.05 -6.58 -16.84
CA LEU A 76 8.50 -6.72 -15.47
C LEU A 76 9.57 -7.82 -15.28
N SER A 77 9.58 -8.86 -16.13
CA SER A 77 10.59 -9.92 -16.12
C SER A 77 11.84 -9.60 -16.96
N SER A 78 11.83 -8.49 -17.72
CA SER A 78 13.00 -8.08 -18.50
C SER A 78 14.19 -7.79 -17.61
N HIS A 79 15.36 -8.34 -17.96
CA HIS A 79 16.62 -8.07 -17.28
C HIS A 79 16.90 -6.56 -17.18
N ASP A 80 16.61 -5.80 -18.24
CA ASP A 80 16.93 -4.38 -18.31
C ASP A 80 15.95 -3.52 -17.51
N PHE A 81 14.70 -3.99 -17.37
CA PHE A 81 13.74 -3.44 -16.40
C PHE A 81 14.22 -3.70 -14.97
N LEU A 82 14.48 -4.95 -14.61
CA LEU A 82 14.91 -5.36 -13.27
C LEU A 82 16.27 -4.77 -12.86
N HIS A 83 17.18 -4.58 -13.81
CA HIS A 83 18.44 -3.86 -13.57
C HIS A 83 18.19 -2.38 -13.35
N GLY A 84 17.41 -1.73 -14.24
CA GLY A 84 17.09 -0.31 -14.14
C GLY A 84 16.35 0.06 -12.86
N PHE A 85 15.33 -0.72 -12.49
CA PHE A 85 14.50 -0.51 -11.30
C PHE A 85 15.33 -0.54 -10.01
N ARG A 86 16.21 -1.54 -9.86
CA ARG A 86 17.08 -1.70 -8.68
C ARG A 86 18.27 -0.74 -8.64
N ASN A 87 18.60 -0.06 -9.74
CA ASN A 87 19.83 0.74 -9.87
C ASN A 87 19.58 2.20 -10.29
N GLU A 88 18.34 2.69 -10.31
CA GLU A 88 18.10 4.10 -10.65
C GLU A 88 18.90 5.02 -9.71
N LYS A 89 19.63 5.97 -10.30
CA LYS A 89 20.43 6.94 -9.57
C LYS A 89 20.18 8.37 -10.06
N TRP A 90 19.83 9.26 -9.13
CA TRP A 90 19.89 10.70 -9.34
C TRP A 90 21.28 11.21 -8.97
N ARG A 91 22.11 11.54 -9.97
CA ARG A 91 23.55 11.85 -9.80
C ARG A 91 24.31 10.67 -9.19
N LYS A 92 24.64 10.72 -7.89
CA LYS A 92 25.35 9.67 -7.14
C LYS A 92 24.46 8.93 -6.12
N TRP A 93 23.17 9.21 -6.14
CA TRP A 93 22.19 8.84 -5.12
C TRP A 93 21.20 7.82 -5.67
N ILE A 94 21.02 6.66 -5.04
CA ILE A 94 19.96 5.71 -5.44
C ILE A 94 18.61 6.41 -5.25
N LEU A 95 17.74 6.34 -6.27
CA LEU A 95 16.46 7.03 -6.27
C LEU A 95 15.32 6.07 -5.93
N ASN A 96 15.01 5.95 -4.64
CA ASN A 96 13.76 5.34 -4.16
C ASN A 96 12.61 6.36 -4.35
N ALA A 97 12.29 6.70 -5.59
CA ALA A 97 11.04 7.37 -5.95
C ALA A 97 9.97 6.30 -6.20
N ASP A 98 8.70 6.59 -5.87
CA ASP A 98 7.65 5.57 -5.82
C ASP A 98 7.55 4.74 -7.11
N ASP A 99 7.47 3.41 -6.97
CA ASP A 99 7.62 2.41 -8.03
C ASP A 99 6.81 2.72 -9.30
N ASP A 100 5.60 3.25 -9.14
CA ASP A 100 4.70 3.59 -10.26
C ASP A 100 5.32 4.65 -11.20
N ASN A 101 6.08 5.62 -10.68
CA ASN A 101 6.80 6.62 -11.48
C ASN A 101 7.93 5.97 -12.30
N PHE A 102 8.66 5.00 -11.74
CA PHE A 102 9.67 4.27 -12.51
C PHE A 102 9.01 3.49 -13.65
N VAL A 103 7.99 2.69 -13.33
CA VAL A 103 7.37 1.75 -14.27
C VAL A 103 6.77 2.49 -15.46
N ILE A 104 6.05 3.61 -15.22
CA ILE A 104 5.47 4.39 -16.32
C ILE A 104 6.55 5.04 -17.18
N ARG A 105 7.55 5.69 -16.56
CA ARG A 105 8.63 6.36 -17.31
C ARG A 105 9.45 5.35 -18.13
N TRP A 106 9.74 4.16 -17.60
CA TRP A 106 10.44 3.10 -18.34
C TRP A 106 9.62 2.61 -19.53
N MET A 107 8.31 2.40 -19.35
CA MET A 107 7.43 2.02 -20.47
C MET A 107 7.41 3.07 -21.57
N VAL A 108 7.25 4.35 -21.21
CA VAL A 108 7.24 5.47 -22.15
C VAL A 108 8.59 5.61 -22.88
N SER A 109 9.73 5.47 -22.19
CA SER A 109 11.05 5.52 -22.84
C SER A 109 11.28 4.37 -23.82
N HIS A 110 10.68 3.20 -23.56
CA HIS A 110 10.75 2.02 -24.43
C HIS A 110 9.57 1.92 -25.43
N GLN A 111 8.84 3.02 -25.66
CA GLN A 111 7.76 3.15 -26.65
C GLN A 111 6.54 2.23 -26.41
N TRP A 112 6.35 1.74 -25.18
CA TRP A 112 5.11 1.09 -24.77
C TRP A 112 4.01 2.13 -24.56
N LYS A 113 2.80 1.82 -25.01
CA LYS A 113 1.60 2.58 -24.66
C LYS A 113 1.17 2.26 -23.23
N THR A 114 0.55 3.22 -22.56
CA THR A 114 -0.25 3.00 -21.35
C THR A 114 -1.74 3.10 -21.68
N TRP A 115 -2.63 2.68 -20.79
CA TRP A 115 -4.06 2.98 -20.83
C TRP A 115 -4.59 3.37 -19.45
N ILE A 116 -5.57 4.27 -19.40
CA ILE A 116 -6.31 4.60 -18.17
C ILE A 116 -7.75 4.11 -18.31
N GLN A 117 -8.09 3.04 -17.60
CA GLN A 117 -9.42 2.46 -17.66
C GLN A 117 -10.38 3.16 -16.71
N TYR A 118 -11.41 3.80 -17.29
CA TYR A 118 -12.33 4.69 -16.58
C TYR A 118 -13.74 4.09 -16.36
N TYR A 119 -13.99 2.86 -16.80
CA TYR A 119 -15.26 2.17 -16.57
C TYR A 119 -15.53 1.96 -15.07
N ARG A 120 -16.80 1.99 -14.69
CA ARG A 120 -17.26 1.89 -13.29
C ARG A 120 -16.90 0.54 -12.67
N GLU A 121 -16.78 -0.48 -13.51
CA GLU A 121 -16.40 -1.86 -13.23
C GLU A 121 -14.89 -2.00 -12.91
N CYS A 122 -14.13 -0.91 -13.11
CA CYS A 122 -12.76 -0.69 -12.63
C CYS A 122 -12.65 0.40 -11.54
N GLU A 123 -13.73 1.06 -11.12
CA GLU A 123 -13.70 2.12 -10.09
C GLU A 123 -13.41 1.51 -8.71
N LEU A 124 -12.17 1.67 -8.23
CA LEU A 124 -11.78 1.17 -6.91
C LEU A 124 -12.07 2.18 -5.80
N GLU A 125 -12.96 1.80 -4.88
CA GLU A 125 -13.15 2.55 -3.64
C GLU A 125 -11.94 2.36 -2.71
N THR A 126 -11.52 3.44 -2.06
CA THR A 126 -10.27 3.49 -1.30
C THR A 126 -10.38 4.47 -0.14
N THR A 127 -9.61 4.26 0.92
CA THR A 127 -9.52 5.17 2.06
C THR A 127 -8.32 6.12 1.93
N LEU A 128 -8.41 7.27 2.59
CA LEU A 128 -7.34 8.26 2.75
C LEU A 128 -7.30 8.70 4.22
N GLU A 129 -6.17 9.25 4.67
CA GLU A 129 -6.02 9.79 6.03
C GLU A 129 -6.95 11.00 6.23
N ASN A 130 -8.00 10.83 7.04
CA ASN A 130 -9.05 11.83 7.23
C ASN A 130 -8.67 12.89 8.30
N GLY A 131 -7.39 13.27 8.36
CA GLY A 131 -6.86 14.09 9.45
C GLY A 131 -5.56 14.83 9.12
N HIS A 132 -5.14 15.70 10.05
CA HIS A 132 -3.99 16.58 9.87
C HIS A 132 -2.64 15.85 9.77
N LYS A 133 -2.58 14.53 9.99
CA LYS A 133 -1.34 13.73 9.79
C LYS A 133 -0.81 13.84 8.36
N PHE A 134 -1.65 14.12 7.36
CA PHE A 134 -1.19 14.41 6.00
C PHE A 134 -0.18 15.59 5.95
N LEU A 135 -0.28 16.56 6.86
CA LEU A 135 0.69 17.66 6.97
C LEU A 135 2.05 17.20 7.54
N GLN A 136 2.13 16.02 8.16
CA GLN A 136 3.41 15.41 8.56
C GLN A 136 4.14 14.81 7.35
N GLN A 137 3.41 14.52 6.26
CA GLN A 137 3.94 14.00 4.99
C GLN A 137 4.29 15.10 3.96
N LEU A 138 4.46 16.36 4.41
CA LEU A 138 4.86 17.51 3.57
C LEU A 138 6.01 17.22 2.57
N TRP A 139 6.95 16.36 2.96
CA TRP A 139 8.12 15.98 2.15
C TRP A 139 7.82 14.91 1.09
N CYS A 140 6.85 14.02 1.30
CA CYS A 140 6.39 13.07 0.27
C CYS A 140 5.53 13.79 -0.78
N THR A 141 4.68 14.72 -0.33
CA THR A 141 3.90 15.62 -1.19
C THR A 141 4.78 16.46 -2.13
N TYR A 142 6.04 16.69 -1.78
CA TYR A 142 7.01 17.38 -2.64
C TYR A 142 7.49 16.51 -3.83
N ALA A 143 7.74 15.21 -3.64
CA ALA A 143 8.27 14.32 -4.69
C ALA A 143 7.31 14.21 -5.88
N LEU A 144 6.01 14.02 -5.61
CA LEU A 144 4.94 13.93 -6.62
C LEU A 144 4.69 15.25 -7.38
N HIS A 145 5.38 16.34 -7.04
CA HIS A 145 4.98 17.70 -7.41
C HIS A 145 5.99 18.52 -8.22
N ILE A 146 7.23 18.06 -8.39
CA ILE A 146 8.09 18.56 -9.48
C ILE A 146 7.48 18.25 -10.86
N ALA A 147 6.73 17.14 -11.00
CA ALA A 147 6.00 16.82 -12.21
C ALA A 147 4.79 17.75 -12.50
N THR A 148 4.34 18.57 -11.54
CA THR A 148 3.13 19.42 -11.67
C THR A 148 3.43 20.89 -11.38
N TYR A 149 4.33 21.48 -12.17
CA TYR A 149 4.75 22.89 -12.11
C TYR A 149 3.69 23.92 -12.58
N THR A 150 2.42 23.52 -12.70
CA THR A 150 1.44 24.12 -13.63
C THR A 150 0.38 25.04 -13.00
N SER A 151 0.38 25.29 -11.69
CA SER A 151 -0.42 26.41 -11.12
C SER A 151 0.04 26.89 -9.73
N LEU A 152 0.72 28.04 -9.69
CA LEU A 152 0.84 28.85 -8.48
C LEU A 152 -0.42 29.72 -8.34
N ALA A 153 -1.56 29.10 -8.01
CA ALA A 153 -2.88 29.77 -8.04
C ALA A 153 -2.92 31.09 -7.26
N PHE A 154 -2.24 31.16 -6.10
CA PHE A 154 -2.19 32.38 -5.27
C PHE A 154 -1.48 33.57 -5.96
N ALA A 155 -0.68 33.33 -6.99
CA ALA A 155 0.00 34.36 -7.78
C ALA A 155 -0.71 34.57 -9.13
N ILE A 156 -1.05 33.49 -9.82
CA ILE A 156 -1.71 33.53 -11.14
C ILE A 156 -3.12 34.13 -11.04
N ASP A 157 -3.91 33.81 -10.01
CA ASP A 157 -5.28 34.29 -9.92
C ASP A 157 -5.33 35.84 -9.68
N PRO A 158 -4.54 36.43 -8.76
CA PRO A 158 -4.44 37.89 -8.68
C PRO A 158 -3.85 38.56 -9.93
N LEU A 159 -2.89 37.92 -10.61
CA LEU A 159 -2.33 38.44 -11.87
C LEU A 159 -3.36 38.49 -12.99
N LEU A 160 -4.23 37.47 -13.12
CA LEU A 160 -5.32 37.46 -14.10
C LEU A 160 -6.34 38.59 -13.83
N LEU A 161 -6.67 38.84 -12.56
CA LEU A 161 -7.53 39.96 -12.17
C LEU A 161 -6.86 41.32 -12.44
N ALA A 162 -5.55 41.45 -12.16
CA ALA A 162 -4.78 42.65 -12.47
C ALA A 162 -4.70 42.92 -13.98
N SER A 163 -4.41 41.90 -14.79
CA SER A 163 -4.39 42.02 -16.26
C SER A 163 -5.77 42.35 -16.83
N CYS A 164 -6.85 41.84 -16.23
CA CYS A 164 -8.21 42.23 -16.60
C CYS A 164 -8.45 43.72 -16.32
N CYS A 165 -8.07 44.23 -15.14
CA CYS A 165 -8.14 45.65 -14.79
C CYS A 165 -7.29 46.55 -15.71
N TRP A 166 -6.11 46.11 -16.12
CA TRP A 166 -5.25 46.87 -17.06
C TRP A 166 -5.82 46.87 -18.48
N ALA A 167 -6.23 45.71 -19.02
CA ALA A 167 -6.81 45.58 -20.36
C ALA A 167 -8.17 46.29 -20.52
N THR A 168 -8.85 46.58 -19.41
CA THR A 168 -10.11 47.33 -19.38
C THR A 168 -9.95 48.74 -18.77
N GLY A 169 -8.72 49.27 -18.75
CA GLY A 169 -8.41 50.59 -18.20
C GLY A 169 -9.19 51.72 -18.85
N ASP A 170 -9.24 51.72 -20.19
CA ASP A 170 -9.90 52.74 -21.03
C ASP A 170 -11.43 52.52 -21.18
N TRP A 171 -11.99 51.49 -20.53
CA TRP A 171 -13.42 51.16 -20.65
C TRP A 171 -14.27 52.00 -19.69
N GLU A 172 -15.52 52.25 -20.08
CA GLU A 172 -16.51 52.85 -19.20
C GLU A 172 -16.61 52.08 -17.86
N THR A 173 -16.64 52.82 -16.75
CA THR A 173 -16.62 52.29 -15.38
C THR A 173 -17.61 51.15 -15.11
N GLN A 174 -18.78 51.17 -15.75
CA GLN A 174 -19.78 50.10 -15.60
C GLN A 174 -19.38 48.82 -16.34
N ASN A 175 -18.91 48.94 -17.59
CA ASN A 175 -18.41 47.81 -18.38
C ASN A 175 -17.13 47.21 -17.76
N ARG A 176 -16.27 48.05 -17.17
CA ARG A 176 -15.10 47.61 -16.39
C ARG A 176 -15.49 46.75 -15.17
N LYS A 177 -16.55 47.14 -14.44
CA LYS A 177 -17.09 46.31 -13.34
C LYS A 177 -17.63 44.98 -13.86
N TYR A 178 -18.38 44.97 -14.96
CA TYR A 178 -18.91 43.73 -15.53
C TYR A 178 -17.79 42.78 -15.97
N ALA A 179 -16.75 43.28 -16.64
CA ALA A 179 -15.58 42.48 -17.02
C ALA A 179 -14.87 41.87 -15.79
N PHE A 180 -14.63 42.68 -14.74
CA PHE A 180 -13.99 42.20 -13.51
C PHE A 180 -14.82 41.13 -12.79
N TRP A 181 -16.13 41.34 -12.63
CA TRP A 181 -17.02 40.34 -12.01
C TRP A 181 -17.18 39.08 -12.87
N ALA A 182 -17.25 39.20 -14.19
CA ALA A 182 -17.28 38.06 -15.09
C ALA A 182 -15.99 37.23 -14.98
N GLN A 183 -14.82 37.88 -14.94
CA GLN A 183 -13.53 37.21 -14.73
C GLN A 183 -13.48 36.50 -13.37
N LEU A 184 -13.91 37.17 -12.29
CA LEU A 184 -13.94 36.59 -10.94
C LEU A 184 -14.87 35.37 -10.86
N VAL A 185 -16.05 35.43 -11.48
CA VAL A 185 -17.03 34.34 -11.54
C VAL A 185 -16.55 33.19 -12.41
N PHE A 186 -15.94 33.47 -13.57
CA PHE A 186 -15.33 32.45 -14.42
C PHE A 186 -14.20 31.73 -13.68
N MET A 187 -13.28 32.46 -13.08
CA MET A 187 -12.17 31.88 -12.33
C MET A 187 -12.66 31.05 -11.13
N SER A 188 -13.52 31.61 -10.27
CA SER A 188 -13.92 30.95 -9.02
C SER A 188 -14.96 29.86 -9.24
N GLY A 189 -15.92 30.09 -10.14
CA GLY A 189 -17.09 29.24 -10.38
C GLY A 189 -16.92 28.23 -11.52
N PHE A 190 -16.15 28.52 -12.57
CA PHE A 190 -15.87 27.54 -13.63
C PHE A 190 -14.55 26.81 -13.38
N THR A 191 -13.40 27.52 -13.33
CA THR A 191 -12.08 26.85 -13.36
C THR A 191 -11.81 25.95 -12.14
N LYS A 192 -12.33 26.29 -10.95
CA LYS A 192 -12.14 25.48 -9.72
C LYS A 192 -13.15 24.33 -9.58
N VAL A 193 -14.25 24.36 -10.35
CA VAL A 193 -15.40 23.44 -10.23
C VAL A 193 -15.49 22.43 -11.38
N VAL A 194 -15.07 22.78 -12.60
CA VAL A 194 -15.25 21.93 -13.80
C VAL A 194 -14.68 20.50 -13.61
N LYS A 195 -13.48 20.38 -13.02
CA LYS A 195 -12.84 19.08 -12.71
C LYS A 195 -13.45 18.36 -11.48
N LEU A 196 -14.40 18.97 -10.79
CA LEU A 196 -15.15 18.42 -9.65
C LEU A 196 -16.63 18.17 -9.97
N MET A 197 -17.07 18.44 -11.21
CA MET A 197 -18.49 18.32 -11.57
C MET A 197 -19.01 16.89 -11.36
N GLY A 198 -18.21 15.87 -11.63
CA GLY A 198 -18.55 14.46 -11.35
C GLY A 198 -18.75 14.15 -9.86
N LEU A 199 -18.06 14.84 -8.96
CA LEU A 199 -18.20 14.70 -7.51
C LEU A 199 -19.47 15.40 -7.01
N PHE A 200 -19.75 16.60 -7.52
CA PHE A 200 -20.96 17.37 -7.16
C PHE A 200 -22.25 16.79 -7.75
N LEU A 201 -22.23 16.25 -8.98
CA LEU A 201 -23.37 15.52 -9.55
C LEU A 201 -23.70 14.26 -8.73
N ARG A 202 -22.68 13.59 -8.17
CA ARG A 202 -22.84 12.44 -7.27
C ARG A 202 -23.21 12.83 -5.83
N ASN A 203 -22.83 14.03 -5.37
CA ASN A 203 -23.09 14.53 -4.02
C ASN A 203 -23.42 16.05 -4.03
N PRO A 204 -24.65 16.48 -4.38
CA PRO A 204 -24.95 17.92 -4.50
C PRO A 204 -24.74 18.72 -3.20
N GLY A 205 -24.98 18.10 -2.04
CA GLY A 205 -24.77 18.72 -0.73
C GLY A 205 -23.31 18.98 -0.37
N ASP A 206 -22.34 18.37 -1.08
CA ASP A 206 -20.90 18.60 -0.83
C ASP A 206 -20.43 19.98 -1.32
N ILE A 207 -21.26 20.77 -2.00
CA ILE A 207 -20.95 22.15 -2.44
C ILE A 207 -20.52 23.07 -1.27
N ILE A 208 -20.96 22.78 -0.05
CA ILE A 208 -20.55 23.48 1.18
C ILE A 208 -19.03 23.44 1.43
N PHE A 209 -18.33 22.44 0.91
CA PHE A 209 -16.87 22.30 1.06
C PHE A 209 -16.07 23.04 -0.04
N LEU A 210 -16.72 23.55 -1.10
CA LEU A 210 -16.04 24.24 -2.21
C LEU A 210 -15.18 25.45 -1.76
N PRO A 211 -15.61 26.34 -0.85
CA PRO A 211 -14.75 27.43 -0.36
C PRO A 211 -13.48 26.92 0.33
N VAL A 212 -13.58 25.80 1.05
CA VAL A 212 -12.44 25.14 1.71
C VAL A 212 -11.49 24.55 0.66
N SER A 213 -12.01 23.99 -0.43
CA SER A 213 -11.21 23.54 -1.59
C SER A 213 -10.32 24.65 -2.17
N ILE A 214 -10.90 25.85 -2.31
CA ILE A 214 -10.24 26.99 -2.93
C ILE A 214 -9.16 27.55 -1.98
N ALA A 215 -9.50 27.72 -0.69
CA ALA A 215 -8.54 28.14 0.33
C ALA A 215 -7.37 27.13 0.48
N PHE A 216 -7.68 25.82 0.51
CA PHE A 216 -6.67 24.76 0.55
C PHE A 216 -5.79 24.76 -0.71
N GLY A 217 -6.36 25.02 -1.88
CA GLY A 217 -5.60 25.17 -3.14
C GLY A 217 -4.59 26.33 -3.10
N TYR A 218 -4.97 27.48 -2.53
CA TYR A 218 -4.03 28.59 -2.32
C TYR A 218 -2.93 28.24 -1.31
N MET A 219 -3.30 27.66 -0.15
CA MET A 219 -2.34 27.19 0.86
C MET A 219 -1.33 26.19 0.27
N HIS A 220 -1.80 25.27 -0.56
CA HIS A 220 -0.96 24.28 -1.22
C HIS A 220 0.03 24.91 -2.23
N GLY A 221 -0.34 26.03 -2.85
CA GLY A 221 0.58 26.83 -3.66
C GLY A 221 1.74 27.42 -2.83
N PHE A 222 1.47 27.90 -1.61
CA PHE A 222 2.52 28.35 -0.69
C PHE A 222 3.40 27.18 -0.22
N ILE A 223 2.83 25.99 0.02
CA ILE A 223 3.61 24.77 0.32
C ILE A 223 4.56 24.42 -0.83
N LYS A 224 4.09 24.43 -2.09
CA LYS A 224 4.95 24.22 -3.27
C LYS A 224 6.07 25.26 -3.36
N ALA A 225 5.78 26.53 -3.11
CA ALA A 225 6.79 27.59 -3.12
C ALA A 225 7.83 27.42 -1.99
N TYR A 226 7.39 27.08 -0.77
CA TYR A 226 8.28 26.84 0.37
C TYR A 226 9.20 25.62 0.15
N ALA A 227 8.67 24.53 -0.40
CA ALA A 227 9.44 23.33 -0.69
C ALA A 227 10.56 23.56 -1.73
N LEU A 228 10.33 24.46 -2.70
CA LEU A 228 11.35 24.86 -3.69
C LEU A 228 12.57 25.53 -3.04
N PHE A 229 12.38 26.29 -1.96
CA PHE A 229 13.46 27.02 -1.28
C PHE A 229 14.04 26.28 -0.05
N THR A 230 13.33 25.31 0.52
CA THR A 230 13.79 24.51 1.69
C THR A 230 14.32 23.13 1.32
N LEU A 231 14.68 22.98 0.04
CA LEU A 231 15.03 21.74 -0.64
C LEU A 231 16.43 21.19 -0.24
N SER A 232 16.57 20.74 1.00
CA SER A 232 17.70 19.89 1.39
C SER A 232 17.40 18.41 1.05
N MET A 233 18.33 17.70 0.44
CA MET A 233 18.16 16.29 0.02
C MET A 233 18.13 15.27 1.18
N LYS A 234 17.79 15.69 2.40
CA LYS A 234 17.42 14.77 3.49
C LYS A 234 15.95 14.36 3.33
N GLY A 235 15.70 13.44 2.40
CA GLY A 235 14.44 12.68 2.37
C GLY A 235 14.34 11.85 3.65
N ARG A 236 13.65 12.38 4.67
CA ARG A 236 13.54 11.75 6.00
C ARG A 236 12.56 10.58 5.99
N GLN A 237 12.98 9.43 5.45
CA GLN A 237 12.37 8.16 5.85
C GLN A 237 12.81 7.83 7.28
N THR A 238 11.96 8.19 8.26
CA THR A 238 12.14 7.77 9.66
C THR A 238 11.68 6.33 9.81
N TYR A 239 12.58 5.37 9.58
CA TYR A 239 12.41 4.03 10.13
C TYR A 239 12.62 4.09 11.65
N GLY A 240 11.72 3.45 12.41
CA GLY A 240 11.91 3.27 13.83
C GLY A 240 12.77 2.02 14.08
N ARG A 241 13.86 2.16 14.82
CA ARG A 241 14.57 1.03 15.44
C ARG A 241 14.43 1.18 16.96
N ARG A 242 14.08 0.08 17.63
CA ARG A 242 14.07 -0.03 19.09
C ARG A 242 15.52 -0.13 19.58
N SER A 243 15.87 0.62 20.63
CA SER A 243 17.17 0.41 21.29
C SER A 243 17.14 -0.91 22.05
N ASP A 244 18.32 -1.49 22.33
CA ASP A 244 18.42 -2.76 23.05
C ASP A 244 17.98 -2.62 24.53
N GLU A 245 17.87 -1.38 25.03
CA GLU A 245 17.26 -1.01 26.32
C GLU A 245 15.73 -0.78 26.24
N GLY A 246 15.08 -1.14 25.14
CA GLY A 246 13.63 -1.12 24.98
C GLY A 246 12.99 0.26 24.80
N THR A 247 13.78 1.31 24.56
CA THR A 247 13.27 2.68 24.35
C THR A 247 13.26 3.08 22.86
N TRP A 248 12.32 3.95 22.49
CA TRP A 248 12.14 4.41 21.11
C TRP A 248 13.01 5.63 20.80
N GLU A 249 14.25 5.41 20.35
CA GLU A 249 15.08 6.49 19.80
C GLU A 249 14.64 6.90 18.38
N LYS A 250 14.53 8.21 18.14
CA LYS A 250 14.40 8.77 16.78
C LYS A 250 15.78 9.05 16.18
N GLN A 251 16.47 8.03 15.69
CA GLN A 251 17.71 8.24 14.96
C GLN A 251 17.42 8.78 13.54
N GLU A 252 17.84 10.03 13.27
CA GLU A 252 17.75 10.63 11.94
C GLU A 252 18.84 10.07 11.00
N TYR A 253 18.64 8.87 10.49
CA TYR A 253 19.50 8.33 9.45
C TYR A 253 19.45 9.19 8.19
N ALA A 254 20.53 9.93 7.94
CA ALA A 254 20.87 10.35 6.59
C ALA A 254 21.37 9.09 5.85
N VAL A 255 20.68 8.71 4.77
CA VAL A 255 20.98 7.51 3.96
C VAL A 255 22.28 7.68 3.15
N TYR A 256 23.43 7.93 3.78
CA TYR A 256 24.76 8.00 3.12
C TYR A 256 25.81 7.22 3.93
N ASP A 257 25.90 5.90 3.76
CA ASP A 257 27.22 5.29 3.55
C ASP A 257 27.17 4.11 2.56
N SER A 258 28.30 3.86 1.91
CA SER A 258 28.44 3.00 0.74
C SER A 258 29.32 1.79 1.01
N GLY A 259 28.73 0.60 0.89
CA GLY A 259 29.45 -0.56 0.35
C GLY A 259 30.33 -1.39 1.29
N THR A 260 29.79 -1.86 2.42
CA THR A 260 30.19 -3.17 2.98
C THR A 260 29.01 -3.88 3.63
N PHE A 261 28.42 -4.86 2.95
CA PHE A 261 27.77 -5.99 3.63
C PHE A 261 28.88 -6.94 4.10
N LEU A 262 29.52 -6.59 5.21
CA LEU A 262 30.25 -7.56 6.02
C LEU A 262 29.25 -8.13 7.03
N PRO A 263 29.11 -9.46 7.14
CA PRO A 263 28.24 -10.04 8.17
C PRO A 263 28.83 -9.72 9.55
N PRO A 264 28.02 -9.28 10.53
CA PRO A 264 28.49 -9.16 11.90
C PRO A 264 28.82 -10.56 12.43
N THR A 265 30.10 -10.81 12.68
CA THR A 265 30.61 -12.09 13.18
C THR A 265 30.11 -12.38 14.60
N LEU A 266 29.61 -13.61 14.80
CA LEU A 266 29.32 -14.29 16.08
C LEU A 266 29.15 -13.39 17.32
N ALA A 267 27.90 -13.11 17.66
CA ALA A 267 27.47 -12.87 19.04
C ALA A 267 26.58 -14.05 19.48
N THR A 268 27.20 -15.19 19.81
CA THR A 268 26.49 -16.40 20.25
C THR A 268 26.17 -16.31 21.75
N GLU A 269 25.10 -15.60 22.10
CA GLU A 269 24.46 -15.70 23.41
C GLU A 269 23.03 -16.19 23.24
N ALA A 270 22.86 -17.51 23.39
CA ALA A 270 21.54 -18.11 23.47
C ALA A 270 20.93 -17.74 24.84
N LEU A 271 19.83 -16.99 24.82
CA LEU A 271 18.99 -16.79 26.01
C LEU A 271 18.27 -18.10 26.35
N ILE A 272 18.97 -18.97 27.07
CA ILE A 272 18.39 -20.11 27.78
C ILE A 272 17.47 -19.52 28.85
N ILE A 273 16.16 -19.52 28.57
CA ILE A 273 15.16 -19.20 29.59
C ILE A 273 15.10 -20.40 30.54
N GLU A 274 15.47 -20.20 31.80
CA GLU A 274 15.48 -21.26 32.81
C GLU A 274 14.09 -21.86 33.02
N MET A 275 14.02 -23.18 33.21
CA MET A 275 12.80 -23.86 33.60
C MET A 275 12.40 -23.46 35.03
N ALA A 276 11.33 -22.69 35.17
CA ALA A 276 10.72 -22.39 36.45
C ALA A 276 10.02 -23.61 37.05
N SER A 277 10.76 -24.46 37.77
CA SER A 277 10.20 -25.59 38.50
C SER A 277 9.48 -25.14 39.76
N SER A 278 8.16 -25.34 39.83
CA SER A 278 7.37 -25.25 41.07
C SER A 278 6.50 -26.51 41.22
N ALA A 279 6.71 -27.27 42.29
CA ALA A 279 5.99 -28.52 42.55
C ALA A 279 4.61 -28.28 43.19
N GLY A 280 3.64 -29.17 42.89
CA GLY A 280 2.32 -29.14 43.53
C GLY A 280 1.28 -30.04 42.85
N ASP A 281 1.24 -31.30 43.30
CA ASP A 281 0.11 -32.25 43.23
C ASP A 281 -0.29 -32.86 41.85
N ASP A 282 -1.19 -33.84 41.92
CA ASP A 282 -1.19 -35.08 41.13
C ASP A 282 -2.61 -35.53 40.72
N ASP A 283 -2.86 -35.59 39.41
CA ASP A 283 -3.58 -36.69 38.76
C ASP A 283 -3.07 -36.84 37.31
N GLY A 284 -3.27 -38.01 36.69
CA GLY A 284 -2.59 -38.32 35.42
C GLY A 284 -3.30 -39.32 34.52
N GLU A 285 -3.10 -39.14 33.23
CA GLU A 285 -3.38 -40.12 32.18
C GLU A 285 -2.25 -40.08 31.15
N PHE A 286 -1.65 -41.24 30.87
CA PHE A 286 -0.48 -41.39 29.99
C PHE A 286 -0.92 -42.00 28.67
N ASP A 287 -1.34 -41.14 27.73
CA ASP A 287 -1.66 -41.56 26.36
C ASP A 287 -0.44 -41.38 25.45
N VAL A 288 0.23 -42.48 25.12
CA VAL A 288 1.28 -42.49 24.08
C VAL A 288 0.64 -42.84 22.76
N THR A 289 0.22 -41.78 22.06
CA THR A 289 0.01 -41.81 20.62
C THR A 289 1.35 -41.55 19.92
N ASP A 290 1.89 -42.57 19.25
CA ASP A 290 3.10 -42.48 18.41
C ASP A 290 2.83 -41.67 17.13
N ASP A 291 2.58 -40.36 17.27
CA ASP A 291 2.46 -39.42 16.16
C ASP A 291 3.85 -38.88 15.76
N PRO A 292 4.34 -39.11 14.52
CA PRO A 292 5.69 -38.72 14.11
C PRO A 292 6.03 -37.22 14.22
N PHE A 293 5.05 -36.35 14.42
CA PHE A 293 5.21 -34.90 14.54
C PHE A 293 5.25 -34.37 15.99
N ASN A 294 4.95 -35.19 17.00
CA ASN A 294 4.82 -34.74 18.40
C ASN A 294 6.17 -34.50 19.14
N TYR A 295 7.27 -34.38 18.40
CA TYR A 295 8.62 -34.15 18.95
C TYR A 295 8.92 -32.65 19.13
N GLY A 296 8.14 -31.95 19.97
CA GLY A 296 8.53 -30.64 20.51
C GLY A 296 7.46 -29.55 20.60
N SER A 297 6.24 -29.77 20.09
CA SER A 297 5.14 -28.81 20.18
C SER A 297 4.64 -28.64 21.63
N MET A 298 4.48 -27.39 22.09
CA MET A 298 3.89 -27.05 23.39
C MET A 298 2.62 -26.20 23.22
N SER A 299 1.66 -26.38 24.13
CA SER A 299 0.43 -25.57 24.16
C SER A 299 0.71 -24.07 24.31
N ILE A 300 -0.02 -23.25 23.55
CA ILE A 300 0.17 -21.79 23.50
C ILE A 300 -0.01 -21.18 24.90
N THR A 301 1.02 -20.47 25.37
CA THR A 301 0.98 -19.73 26.65
C THR A 301 0.24 -18.40 26.50
N SER A 302 -0.42 -17.95 27.57
CA SER A 302 -1.26 -16.74 27.57
C SER A 302 -0.50 -15.45 27.22
N SER A 303 0.82 -15.44 27.35
CA SER A 303 1.72 -14.37 26.91
C SER A 303 1.77 -14.18 25.39
N VAL A 304 1.50 -15.21 24.58
CA VAL A 304 1.45 -15.08 23.11
C VAL A 304 0.29 -14.16 22.68
N TYR A 305 -0.83 -14.19 23.41
CA TYR A 305 -1.99 -13.34 23.19
C TYR A 305 -1.84 -11.89 23.72
N ALA A 306 -0.73 -11.55 24.39
CA ALA A 306 -0.54 -10.26 25.07
C ALA A 306 -0.20 -9.09 24.10
N CYS A 307 -1.04 -8.91 23.07
CA CYS A 307 -0.82 -8.06 21.90
C CYS A 307 -0.38 -6.62 22.21
N THR A 308 0.62 -6.15 21.47
CA THR A 308 1.08 -4.76 21.51
C THR A 308 0.19 -3.88 20.61
N TYR A 309 -0.15 -2.69 21.08
CA TYR A 309 -0.92 -1.70 20.30
C TYR A 309 -0.08 -0.45 20.02
N GLU A 310 0.32 -0.23 18.77
CA GLU A 310 0.98 1.02 18.36
C GLU A 310 0.03 1.88 17.52
N ARG A 311 -0.14 3.16 17.89
CA ARG A 311 -0.93 4.18 17.16
C ARG A 311 -2.39 3.80 16.86
N GLY A 312 -2.94 2.78 17.54
CA GLY A 312 -4.29 2.26 17.32
C GLY A 312 -4.37 1.07 16.34
N ARG A 313 -3.24 0.46 15.96
CA ARG A 313 -3.16 -0.83 15.25
C ARG A 313 -2.73 -1.93 16.24
N ARG A 314 -3.16 -3.18 16.04
CA ARG A 314 -2.73 -4.35 16.83
C ARG A 314 -1.52 -5.00 16.17
N TYR A 315 -0.54 -5.46 16.94
CA TYR A 315 0.64 -6.19 16.48
C TYR A 315 0.86 -7.46 17.32
N ASN A 316 1.64 -8.41 16.79
CA ASN A 316 2.02 -9.62 17.51
C ASN A 316 3.05 -9.33 18.62
N CYS A 317 3.21 -10.30 19.54
CA CYS A 317 4.22 -10.24 20.61
C CYS A 317 5.18 -11.45 20.60
N PHE A 318 4.85 -12.52 19.87
CA PHE A 318 5.81 -13.58 19.58
C PHE A 318 6.89 -13.03 18.63
N LYS A 319 8.16 -13.08 19.06
CA LYS A 319 9.30 -12.42 18.39
C LYS A 319 9.01 -10.93 18.03
N ASP A 320 8.46 -10.18 18.99
CA ASP A 320 8.13 -8.74 18.93
C ASP A 320 9.10 -7.92 18.05
N GLY A 321 8.55 -7.29 17.00
CA GLY A 321 9.29 -6.47 16.05
C GLY A 321 9.82 -7.19 14.80
N GLN A 322 9.74 -8.52 14.71
CA GLN A 322 10.14 -9.25 13.49
C GLN A 322 9.10 -9.21 12.36
N TYR A 323 7.81 -9.12 12.70
CA TYR A 323 6.70 -9.02 11.73
C TYR A 323 6.19 -7.56 11.70
N PRO A 324 6.43 -6.78 10.62
CA PRO A 324 6.17 -5.34 10.61
C PRO A 324 4.72 -4.96 10.27
N ILE A 325 3.86 -5.93 10.01
CA ILE A 325 2.47 -5.74 9.57
C ILE A 325 1.53 -5.92 10.78
N PRO A 326 0.53 -5.05 10.97
CA PRO A 326 -0.45 -5.20 12.05
C PRO A 326 -1.33 -6.44 11.85
N ASN A 327 -1.84 -7.03 12.94
CA ASN A 327 -2.70 -8.22 12.91
C ASN A 327 -4.13 -7.92 13.39
N ASP A 328 -4.61 -6.69 13.22
CA ASP A 328 -6.00 -6.32 13.52
C ASP A 328 -6.98 -6.66 12.38
N ASP A 329 -8.26 -6.52 12.69
CA ASP A 329 -9.37 -6.98 11.85
C ASP A 329 -9.43 -6.22 10.50
N GLN A 330 -8.94 -4.98 10.48
CA GLN A 330 -8.80 -4.19 9.23
C GLN A 330 -7.63 -4.66 8.35
N GLU A 331 -6.63 -5.35 8.92
CA GLU A 331 -5.62 -6.05 8.09
C GLU A 331 -6.16 -7.38 7.55
N GLN A 332 -6.93 -8.12 8.35
CA GLN A 332 -7.62 -9.35 7.90
C GLN A 332 -8.56 -9.06 6.72
N ASP A 333 -9.39 -8.02 6.81
CA ASP A 333 -10.19 -7.47 5.69
C ASP A 333 -9.34 -7.26 4.41
N ARG A 334 -8.07 -6.86 4.56
CA ARG A 334 -7.15 -6.57 3.43
C ARG A 334 -6.60 -7.85 2.81
N GLU A 335 -6.27 -8.85 3.63
CA GLU A 335 -5.82 -10.17 3.16
C GLU A 335 -6.97 -10.96 2.51
N ASP A 336 -8.19 -10.88 3.04
CA ASP A 336 -9.39 -11.44 2.41
C ASP A 336 -9.64 -10.86 1.01
N ILE A 337 -9.49 -9.55 0.84
CA ILE A 337 -9.59 -8.89 -0.47
C ILE A 337 -8.47 -9.37 -1.42
N LYS A 338 -7.25 -9.62 -0.94
CA LYS A 338 -6.20 -10.26 -1.76
C LYS A 338 -6.55 -11.70 -2.11
N HIS A 339 -7.10 -12.47 -1.17
CA HIS A 339 -7.51 -13.85 -1.38
C HIS A 339 -8.56 -13.92 -2.48
N ALA A 340 -9.63 -13.13 -2.37
CA ALA A 340 -10.67 -13.03 -3.39
C ALA A 340 -10.11 -12.61 -4.76
N MET A 341 -9.21 -11.62 -4.79
CA MET A 341 -8.52 -11.22 -6.02
C MET A 341 -7.67 -12.33 -6.62
N HIS A 342 -7.00 -13.14 -5.80
CA HIS A 342 -6.22 -14.29 -6.25
C HIS A 342 -7.11 -15.38 -6.84
N MET A 343 -8.23 -15.71 -6.18
CA MET A 343 -9.19 -16.70 -6.66
C MET A 343 -9.84 -16.29 -7.99
N GLU A 344 -10.13 -15.00 -8.18
CA GLU A 344 -10.58 -14.43 -9.48
C GLU A 344 -9.49 -14.46 -10.57
N LEU A 345 -8.20 -14.51 -10.19
CA LEU A 345 -7.07 -14.64 -11.12
C LEU A 345 -6.72 -16.09 -11.47
N THR A 346 -7.23 -17.08 -10.72
CA THR A 346 -6.94 -18.51 -10.86
C THR A 346 -8.18 -19.36 -11.17
N ASP A 347 -9.26 -18.75 -11.65
CA ASP A 347 -10.56 -19.39 -11.95
C ASP A 347 -11.10 -20.23 -10.76
N GLY A 348 -10.84 -19.78 -9.53
CA GLY A 348 -11.23 -20.44 -8.28
C GLY A 348 -10.23 -21.48 -7.76
N ALA A 349 -9.06 -21.67 -8.37
CA ALA A 349 -8.04 -22.60 -7.88
C ALA A 349 -7.20 -21.99 -6.75
N LEU A 350 -7.19 -22.62 -5.56
CA LEU A 350 -6.33 -22.21 -4.44
C LEU A 350 -4.83 -22.25 -4.76
N PHE A 351 -4.41 -23.11 -5.69
CA PHE A 351 -3.04 -23.24 -6.18
C PHE A 351 -3.01 -24.02 -7.49
N ASN A 352 -1.93 -23.86 -8.26
CA ASN A 352 -1.71 -24.51 -9.55
C ASN A 352 -0.78 -25.74 -9.47
N SER A 353 -0.47 -26.23 -8.25
CA SER A 353 0.42 -27.37 -8.03
C SER A 353 -0.26 -28.71 -8.41
N PRO A 354 0.40 -29.60 -9.18
CA PRO A 354 -0.21 -30.81 -9.74
C PRO A 354 -0.25 -32.00 -8.75
N ILE A 355 -0.61 -31.76 -7.49
CA ILE A 355 -0.62 -32.79 -6.42
C ILE A 355 -1.78 -33.79 -6.51
N GLY A 356 -2.73 -33.57 -7.43
CA GLY A 356 -3.96 -34.36 -7.54
C GLY A 356 -4.97 -34.12 -6.42
N ASP A 357 -5.86 -35.09 -6.25
CA ASP A 357 -7.05 -34.97 -5.38
C ASP A 357 -6.87 -35.57 -3.98
N ASN A 358 -5.79 -36.32 -3.73
CA ASN A 358 -5.58 -37.09 -2.49
C ASN A 358 -4.17 -36.93 -1.87
N PRO A 359 -3.70 -35.70 -1.57
CA PRO A 359 -2.59 -35.51 -0.62
C PRO A 359 -2.95 -36.10 0.76
N GLN A 360 -1.96 -36.40 1.58
CA GLN A 360 -2.12 -36.90 2.95
C GLN A 360 -1.55 -35.92 3.99
N SER A 361 -0.47 -35.20 3.66
CA SER A 361 0.09 -34.13 4.47
C SER A 361 0.24 -32.84 3.65
N ILE A 362 -0.28 -31.73 4.17
CA ILE A 362 -0.12 -30.39 3.61
C ILE A 362 0.45 -29.47 4.69
N MET A 363 1.40 -28.63 4.32
CA MET A 363 1.92 -27.56 5.17
C MET A 363 1.60 -26.20 4.56
N ASP A 364 1.04 -25.27 5.34
CA ASP A 364 0.57 -23.97 4.86
C ASP A 364 1.19 -22.81 5.66
N ILE A 365 2.10 -22.07 5.04
CA ILE A 365 2.94 -21.05 5.67
C ILE A 365 2.34 -19.66 5.41
N GLY A 366 2.05 -18.92 6.48
CA GLY A 366 1.19 -17.73 6.42
C GLY A 366 -0.30 -18.07 6.35
N THR A 367 -0.65 -19.29 6.80
CA THR A 367 -1.99 -19.86 7.04
C THR A 367 -3.17 -19.25 6.27
N GLY A 368 -3.57 -19.92 5.20
CA GLY A 368 -4.79 -19.64 4.45
C GLY A 368 -5.83 -20.77 4.54
N THR A 369 -6.91 -20.60 3.78
CA THR A 369 -8.02 -21.56 3.69
C THR A 369 -7.71 -22.72 2.74
N VAL A 370 -6.74 -23.57 3.10
CA VAL A 370 -6.43 -24.82 2.38
C VAL A 370 -7.16 -26.03 2.97
N GLY A 371 -7.44 -26.02 4.29
CA GLY A 371 -8.03 -27.14 5.04
C GLY A 371 -9.35 -27.69 4.48
N ASP A 372 -10.28 -26.81 4.10
CA ASP A 372 -11.61 -27.19 3.61
C ASP A 372 -11.59 -27.96 2.28
N LYS A 373 -10.52 -27.83 1.48
CA LYS A 373 -10.42 -28.48 0.16
C LYS A 373 -10.06 -29.97 0.25
N TYR A 374 -9.33 -30.36 1.29
CA TYR A 374 -8.82 -31.73 1.44
C TYR A 374 -9.12 -32.29 2.84
N PRO A 375 -10.38 -32.64 3.15
CA PRO A 375 -10.77 -33.18 4.47
C PRO A 375 -10.14 -34.54 4.78
N SER A 376 -9.50 -35.19 3.80
CA SER A 376 -8.72 -36.43 3.94
C SER A 376 -7.22 -36.21 4.20
N ALA A 377 -6.72 -34.96 4.14
CA ALA A 377 -5.33 -34.62 4.39
C ALA A 377 -5.18 -33.90 5.74
N ARG A 378 -4.13 -34.23 6.49
CA ARG A 378 -3.70 -33.44 7.67
C ARG A 378 -3.04 -32.16 7.16
N VAL A 379 -3.58 -31.01 7.54
CA VAL A 379 -3.07 -29.69 7.16
C VAL A 379 -2.46 -29.01 8.38
N CYS A 380 -1.14 -28.80 8.34
CA CYS A 380 -0.40 -28.09 9.39
C CYS A 380 -0.15 -26.64 8.93
N GLY A 381 -0.83 -25.68 9.55
CA GLY A 381 -0.63 -24.27 9.31
C GLY A 381 0.45 -23.69 10.22
N ILE A 382 1.41 -22.93 9.67
CA ILE A 382 2.44 -22.23 10.44
C ILE A 382 2.34 -20.71 10.23
N ASP A 383 2.26 -19.97 11.33
CA ASP A 383 2.27 -18.50 11.34
C ASP A 383 3.03 -17.93 12.56
N LEU A 384 3.62 -16.74 12.42
CA LEU A 384 4.24 -15.99 13.52
C LEU A 384 3.21 -15.34 14.48
N THR A 385 1.92 -15.48 14.19
CA THR A 385 0.82 -14.80 14.85
C THR A 385 -0.36 -15.75 15.08
N SER A 386 -0.90 -15.74 16.31
CA SER A 386 -2.11 -16.51 16.65
C SER A 386 -3.36 -15.75 16.18
N ILE A 387 -3.60 -15.74 14.86
CA ILE A 387 -4.73 -15.03 14.21
C ILE A 387 -5.90 -15.96 13.83
N GLN A 388 -5.78 -17.25 14.13
CA GLN A 388 -6.70 -18.30 13.66
C GLN A 388 -8.15 -18.13 14.17
N PRO A 389 -9.17 -18.56 13.40
CA PRO A 389 -10.56 -18.57 13.85
C PRO A 389 -10.79 -19.56 14.99
N LEU A 390 -11.80 -19.27 15.83
CA LEU A 390 -12.22 -20.13 16.96
C LEU A 390 -12.80 -21.49 16.56
N TRP A 391 -13.05 -21.71 15.26
CA TRP A 391 -13.56 -22.96 14.72
C TRP A 391 -12.76 -23.32 13.47
N VAL A 392 -12.19 -24.51 13.45
CA VAL A 392 -11.32 -25.04 12.39
C VAL A 392 -11.76 -26.48 12.07
N PRO A 393 -11.58 -26.97 10.83
CA PRO A 393 -11.86 -28.37 10.51
C PRO A 393 -10.96 -29.33 11.31
N PRO A 394 -11.44 -30.54 11.64
CA PRO A 394 -10.73 -31.48 12.54
C PRO A 394 -9.45 -32.08 11.93
N ASN A 395 -9.19 -31.85 10.64
CA ASN A 395 -7.98 -32.23 9.92
C ASN A 395 -6.96 -31.08 9.82
N VAL A 396 -7.21 -29.95 10.49
CA VAL A 396 -6.36 -28.74 10.44
C VAL A 396 -5.79 -28.44 11.82
N GLU A 397 -4.47 -28.33 11.88
CA GLU A 397 -3.69 -28.02 13.07
C GLU A 397 -2.89 -26.74 12.83
N PHE A 398 -2.63 -25.95 13.89
CA PHE A 398 -1.92 -24.69 13.78
C PHE A 398 -0.79 -24.57 14.79
N LEU A 399 0.41 -24.25 14.29
CA LEU A 399 1.61 -24.00 15.08
C LEU A 399 1.98 -22.52 15.00
N VAL A 400 2.24 -21.91 16.17
CA VAL A 400 2.81 -20.57 16.25
C VAL A 400 4.33 -20.72 16.22
N ASP A 401 4.91 -20.62 15.03
CA ASP A 401 6.33 -20.87 14.79
C ASP A 401 6.88 -20.02 13.64
N ASP A 402 8.21 -19.97 13.53
CA ASP A 402 8.95 -19.15 12.58
C ASP A 402 9.42 -19.97 11.39
N CYS A 403 8.74 -19.81 10.26
CA CYS A 403 9.07 -20.52 9.02
C CYS A 403 10.49 -20.23 8.46
N GLU A 404 11.21 -19.20 8.96
CA GLU A 404 12.62 -18.98 8.64
C GLU A 404 13.58 -19.82 9.52
N GLN A 405 13.05 -20.73 10.35
CA GLN A 405 13.82 -21.68 11.18
C GLN A 405 13.57 -23.13 10.78
N ASP A 406 14.32 -24.07 11.37
CA ASP A 406 14.27 -25.51 11.11
C ASP A 406 12.85 -26.10 11.36
N TRP A 407 12.12 -26.47 10.30
CA TRP A 407 10.74 -26.94 10.44
C TRP A 407 10.64 -28.28 11.20
N LEU A 408 9.62 -28.39 12.05
CA LEU A 408 9.24 -29.63 12.73
C LEU A 408 8.64 -30.67 11.76
N ALA A 409 7.86 -30.21 10.78
CA ALA A 409 7.29 -31.05 9.72
C ALA A 409 8.13 -30.96 8.44
N ARG A 410 8.72 -32.09 8.01
CA ARG A 410 9.63 -32.17 6.83
C ARG A 410 9.20 -33.15 5.73
N ASN A 411 7.98 -33.68 5.81
CA ASN A 411 7.46 -34.70 4.90
C ASN A 411 6.01 -34.37 4.47
N ALA A 412 5.81 -33.22 3.83
CA ALA A 412 4.51 -32.80 3.29
C ALA A 412 4.42 -33.10 1.78
N ASP A 413 3.24 -33.54 1.30
CA ASP A 413 2.95 -33.73 -0.13
C ASP A 413 2.78 -32.38 -0.86
N LEU A 414 2.42 -31.34 -0.11
CA LEU A 414 2.37 -29.95 -0.55
C LEU A 414 2.89 -29.04 0.56
N VAL A 415 3.87 -28.21 0.23
CA VAL A 415 4.15 -26.97 0.96
C VAL A 415 3.52 -25.81 0.18
N HIS A 416 2.59 -25.09 0.80
CA HIS A 416 1.94 -23.92 0.25
C HIS A 416 2.36 -22.66 1.02
N PHE A 417 2.55 -21.57 0.30
CA PHE A 417 2.67 -20.23 0.84
C PHE A 417 2.15 -19.23 -0.19
N ARG A 418 1.35 -18.25 0.24
CA ARG A 418 0.79 -17.21 -0.65
C ARG A 418 1.10 -15.84 -0.09
N PHE A 419 1.57 -14.92 -0.94
CA PHE A 419 2.00 -13.56 -0.59
C PHE A 419 3.15 -13.43 0.44
N MET A 420 3.61 -14.50 1.09
CA MET A 420 4.72 -14.47 2.06
C MET A 420 6.06 -13.97 1.49
N ALA A 421 6.29 -14.11 0.18
CA ALA A 421 7.53 -13.72 -0.49
C ALA A 421 7.92 -12.22 -0.40
N VAL A 422 7.02 -11.35 0.09
CA VAL A 422 7.32 -9.93 0.35
C VAL A 422 7.51 -9.60 1.85
N ILE A 423 7.50 -10.62 2.72
CA ILE A 423 7.66 -10.49 4.18
C ILE A 423 8.87 -11.31 4.68
N LEU A 424 9.13 -12.46 4.07
CA LEU A 424 10.32 -13.28 4.34
C LEU A 424 11.62 -12.50 4.06
N LYS A 425 12.61 -12.68 4.94
CA LYS A 425 13.94 -12.06 4.85
C LYS A 425 14.87 -12.91 3.98
N ASP A 426 14.80 -14.23 4.12
CA ASP A 426 15.52 -15.19 3.28
C ASP A 426 14.56 -16.27 2.71
N ILE A 427 13.97 -15.97 1.56
CA ILE A 427 13.16 -16.93 0.80
C ILE A 427 13.97 -18.13 0.30
N GLY A 428 15.30 -18.02 0.18
CA GLY A 428 16.17 -19.12 -0.24
C GLY A 428 16.33 -20.18 0.86
N LEU A 429 16.42 -19.75 2.12
CA LEU A 429 16.40 -20.63 3.29
C LEU A 429 15.05 -21.36 3.40
N VAL A 430 13.94 -20.63 3.34
CA VAL A 430 12.57 -21.20 3.39
C VAL A 430 12.33 -22.20 2.25
N LEU A 431 12.82 -21.92 1.04
CA LEU A 431 12.78 -22.83 -0.10
C LEU A 431 13.77 -24.01 -0.01
N SER A 432 14.62 -24.08 1.01
CA SER A 432 15.53 -25.21 1.25
C SER A 432 15.04 -26.17 2.34
N HIS A 433 13.93 -25.83 3.02
CA HIS A 433 13.25 -26.69 3.98
C HIS A 433 12.12 -27.53 3.35
N ALA A 434 11.78 -27.24 2.07
CA ALA A 434 10.78 -27.92 1.25
C ALA A 434 11.43 -28.71 0.09
#